data_AF-A0A7W4YAK9-F1
#
_entry.id   AF-A0A7W4YAK9-F1
#
_cell.length_a   1.000
_cell.length_b   1.000
_cell.length_c   1.000
_cell.angle_alpha   90.00
_cell.angle_beta   90.00
_cell.angle_gamma   90.00
#
_symmetry.space_group_name_H-M   'P 1'
#
loop_
_entity.id
_entity.type
_entity.pdbx_description
1 polymer ?
#
loop_
_entity_poly.entity_id
_entity_poly.type
_entity_poly.pdbx_seq_one_letter_code
_entity_poly.pdbx_strand_id
1 'polypeptide(L)'
;MSAPLPSPGRSSTGPGASSIGRPRPRRRVRLTALAVAVAAFCAGGATAVGALPDPGPRNAVLQAWGTVTGSRGGEPAGRDKVRPTATPTPELLGELDSLPEEPVGTDATEVSDQVLVPQLGGGSTSLERGGGPTASDLAAGLLSLDVPRSASGDLVVVPGSQAAPSPAAGTAPEVRTVRIEVEAGLDVDAGLFAYTVMATLNDPRGWGADGSMVFARTDGDAELRVVLASPALVDRMCAPLETVGKLSCGIEGSAVLNYLRWVDASSSWDGDKVAYRHYLVNHEVGHIIGHRHEYCGGPGEVAPLMQQQTGPMAPCTPNPWPFPGS
;
A
#
# COMPACT_ATOMS: atom_id res chain seq x y z
N MET A 1 12.02 54.28 -47.85
CA MET A 1 10.56 54.33 -48.10
C MET A 1 9.87 54.02 -46.79
N SER A 2 9.38 55.07 -46.13
CA SER A 2 8.69 55.04 -44.84
C SER A 2 7.19 55.16 -45.08
N ALA A 3 6.37 54.39 -44.36
CA ALA A 3 4.99 54.76 -44.01
C ALA A 3 4.39 53.75 -43.01
N PRO A 4 3.43 54.16 -42.16
CA PRO A 4 3.47 53.88 -40.73
C PRO A 4 2.24 53.15 -40.17
N LEU A 5 2.37 52.73 -38.91
CA LEU A 5 1.29 52.34 -37.99
C LEU A 5 0.36 53.52 -37.66
N PRO A 6 -0.92 53.27 -37.35
CA PRO A 6 -1.69 54.16 -36.48
C PRO A 6 -2.15 53.45 -35.19
N SER A 7 -1.86 54.10 -34.06
CA SER A 7 -2.54 53.95 -32.76
C SER A 7 -3.65 55.05 -32.62
N PRO A 8 -4.29 55.27 -31.45
CA PRO A 8 -5.66 54.87 -31.18
C PRO A 8 -6.63 56.06 -31.01
N GLY A 9 -7.92 55.85 -31.30
CA GLY A 9 -8.99 56.82 -31.05
C GLY A 9 -9.83 56.45 -29.82
N ARG A 10 -9.77 57.28 -28.78
CA ARG A 10 -10.71 57.33 -27.65
C ARG A 10 -12.05 57.90 -28.11
N SER A 11 -13.16 57.34 -27.61
CA SER A 11 -14.41 58.09 -27.44
C SER A 11 -15.07 57.71 -26.11
N SER A 12 -15.29 58.74 -25.31
CA SER A 12 -15.87 58.79 -23.98
C SER A 12 -17.39 58.73 -23.99
N THR A 13 -17.98 57.94 -23.09
CA THR A 13 -19.29 58.21 -22.50
C THR A 13 -19.26 57.82 -21.02
N GLY A 14 -19.72 58.75 -20.19
CA GLY A 14 -19.63 58.72 -18.72
C GLY A 14 -20.61 57.79 -17.99
N PRO A 15 -20.73 57.96 -16.66
CA PRO A 15 -21.01 56.87 -15.73
C PRO A 15 -22.51 56.63 -15.51
N GLY A 16 -22.92 55.36 -15.58
CA GLY A 16 -24.22 54.87 -15.16
C GLY A 16 -24.28 54.69 -13.64
N ALA A 17 -25.37 55.19 -13.07
CA ALA A 17 -25.66 55.32 -11.66
C ALA A 17 -25.52 54.03 -10.82
N SER A 18 -25.07 54.26 -9.59
CA SER A 18 -25.06 53.34 -8.46
C SER A 18 -26.43 52.72 -8.18
N SER A 19 -26.49 51.39 -8.09
CA SER A 19 -27.54 50.69 -7.34
C SER A 19 -26.93 50.12 -6.06
N ILE A 20 -27.05 50.89 -4.98
CA ILE A 20 -26.76 50.48 -3.62
C ILE A 20 -27.74 49.36 -3.26
N GLY A 21 -27.24 48.13 -3.18
CA GLY A 21 -28.00 46.99 -2.68
C GLY A 21 -28.36 47.19 -1.22
N ARG A 22 -29.67 47.21 -0.91
CA ARG A 22 -30.18 47.27 0.46
C ARG A 22 -29.63 46.10 1.29
N PRO A 23 -29.16 46.33 2.53
CA PRO A 23 -28.76 45.25 3.42
C PRO A 23 -30.00 44.43 3.84
N ARG A 24 -29.91 43.11 3.67
CA ARG A 24 -30.92 42.15 4.18
C ARG A 24 -31.01 42.26 5.71
N PRO A 25 -32.21 42.29 6.31
CA PRO A 25 -32.35 42.34 7.76
C PRO A 25 -31.83 41.04 8.37
N ARG A 26 -30.80 41.16 9.23
CA ARG A 26 -30.33 40.08 10.10
C ARG A 26 -31.47 39.67 11.04
N ARG A 27 -32.05 38.48 10.83
CA ARG A 27 -32.91 37.83 11.82
C ARG A 27 -32.08 37.59 13.08
N ARG A 28 -32.38 38.34 14.14
CA ARG A 28 -31.89 38.05 15.49
C ARG A 28 -32.54 36.76 15.95
N VAL A 29 -31.84 35.63 15.83
CA VAL A 29 -32.21 34.41 16.54
C VAL A 29 -31.85 34.66 18.00
N ARG A 30 -32.87 34.82 18.84
CA ARG A 30 -32.70 34.85 20.30
C ARG A 30 -32.32 33.44 20.75
N LEU A 31 -31.17 33.29 21.39
CA LEU A 31 -30.83 32.10 22.16
C LEU A 31 -31.90 31.92 23.26
N THR A 32 -32.54 30.76 23.26
CA THR A 32 -33.12 30.18 24.47
C THR A 32 -32.24 29.01 24.86
N ALA A 33 -31.37 29.23 25.85
CA ALA A 33 -30.67 28.16 26.54
C ALA A 33 -31.72 27.32 27.29
N LEU A 34 -31.92 26.08 26.87
CA LEU A 34 -32.68 25.12 27.65
C LEU A 34 -31.70 24.47 28.63
N ALA A 35 -31.65 24.98 29.85
CA ALA A 35 -31.00 24.30 30.96
C ALA A 35 -31.85 23.09 31.34
N VAL A 36 -31.42 21.89 30.95
CA VAL A 36 -31.93 20.64 31.50
C VAL A 36 -31.01 20.27 32.66
N ALA A 37 -31.49 20.52 33.87
CA ALA A 37 -30.92 19.99 35.09
C ALA A 37 -31.83 18.85 35.60
N VAL A 38 -31.20 17.95 36.36
CA VAL A 38 -31.80 16.91 37.24
C VAL A 38 -32.04 15.56 36.51
N ALA A 39 -31.63 14.39 37.00
CA ALA A 39 -31.11 13.96 38.30
C ALA A 39 -30.16 12.76 38.12
N ALA A 40 -29.15 12.66 39.00
CA ALA A 40 -28.47 11.41 39.29
C ALA A 40 -29.42 10.49 40.07
N PHE A 41 -29.71 9.31 39.51
CA PHE A 41 -30.39 8.23 40.24
C PHE A 41 -29.36 7.12 40.51
N CYS A 42 -28.86 7.08 41.74
CA CYS A 42 -28.17 5.92 42.28
C CYS A 42 -29.24 4.93 42.78
N ALA A 43 -29.42 3.82 42.07
CA ALA A 43 -30.06 2.63 42.64
C ALA A 43 -29.49 1.39 41.92
N GLY A 44 -28.87 0.52 42.70
CA GLY A 44 -28.33 -0.75 42.23
C GLY A 44 -29.42 -1.73 41.80
N GLY A 45 -29.02 -2.66 40.93
CA GLY A 45 -29.84 -3.77 40.49
C GLY A 45 -29.06 -4.61 39.50
N ALA A 46 -28.44 -5.68 39.99
CA ALA A 46 -27.79 -6.70 39.18
C ALA A 46 -28.79 -7.34 38.21
N THR A 47 -28.45 -7.47 36.94
CA THR A 47 -28.94 -8.57 36.07
C THR A 47 -28.02 -8.77 34.86
N ALA A 48 -27.80 -10.05 34.57
CA ALA A 48 -27.44 -10.66 33.29
C ALA A 48 -26.17 -10.15 32.56
N VAL A 49 -25.14 -10.99 32.57
CA VAL A 49 -24.05 -10.98 31.58
C VAL A 49 -24.65 -11.28 30.20
N GLY A 50 -25.06 -10.24 29.50
CA GLY A 50 -25.32 -10.28 28.07
C GLY A 50 -23.99 -10.37 27.33
N ALA A 51 -23.90 -11.31 26.39
CA ALA A 51 -22.77 -11.44 25.49
C ALA A 51 -22.40 -10.08 24.88
N LEU A 52 -21.13 -9.71 25.00
CA LEU A 52 -20.56 -8.56 24.34
C LEU A 52 -20.82 -8.67 22.82
N PRO A 53 -21.19 -7.58 22.14
CA PRO A 53 -21.24 -7.58 20.69
C PRO A 53 -19.85 -7.89 20.11
N ASP A 54 -19.85 -8.72 19.08
CA ASP A 54 -18.70 -9.14 18.28
C ASP A 54 -17.79 -7.94 17.95
N PRO A 55 -16.48 -7.98 18.23
CA PRO A 55 -15.58 -6.88 17.90
C PRO A 55 -15.52 -6.72 16.38
N GLY A 56 -16.04 -5.59 15.88
CA GLY A 56 -16.03 -5.27 14.46
C GLY A 56 -14.64 -5.34 13.79
N PRO A 57 -14.58 -5.27 12.46
CA PRO A 57 -13.44 -5.67 11.63
C PRO A 57 -12.09 -5.03 11.99
N ARG A 58 -12.09 -3.86 12.66
CA ARG A 58 -10.87 -3.16 13.10
C ARG A 58 -10.02 -3.95 14.10
N ASN A 59 -10.63 -4.72 15.00
CA ASN A 59 -9.88 -5.51 15.99
C ASN A 59 -9.35 -6.84 15.40
N ALA A 60 -10.03 -7.39 14.40
CA ALA A 60 -9.55 -8.57 13.68
C ALA A 60 -8.28 -8.26 12.85
N VAL A 61 -8.19 -7.05 12.28
CA VAL A 61 -6.98 -6.58 11.57
C VAL A 61 -5.79 -6.49 12.52
N LEU A 62 -5.94 -5.88 13.71
CA LEU A 62 -4.86 -5.82 14.70
C LEU A 62 -4.39 -7.20 15.17
N GLN A 63 -5.29 -8.18 15.29
CA GLN A 63 -4.97 -9.56 15.69
C GLN A 63 -4.26 -10.36 14.59
N ALA A 64 -4.73 -10.24 13.35
CA ALA A 64 -4.09 -10.89 12.20
C ALA A 64 -2.69 -10.31 11.90
N TRP A 65 -2.44 -9.05 12.29
CA TRP A 65 -1.19 -8.35 12.01
C TRP A 65 -0.23 -8.34 13.21
N GLY A 66 -0.73 -8.50 14.44
CA GLY A 66 0.08 -8.61 15.66
C GLY A 66 0.61 -10.02 15.96
N THR A 67 0.13 -11.06 15.29
CA THR A 67 0.53 -12.46 15.56
C THR A 67 1.83 -12.90 14.88
N VAL A 68 2.43 -12.07 14.01
CA VAL A 68 3.74 -12.35 13.39
C VAL A 68 4.93 -11.90 14.27
N THR A 69 4.71 -11.10 15.32
CA THR A 69 5.77 -10.70 16.26
C THR A 69 5.85 -11.68 17.44
N GLY A 70 6.53 -12.80 17.28
CA GLY A 70 6.59 -13.77 18.39
C GLY A 70 7.47 -14.98 18.24
N SER A 71 8.78 -14.81 18.07
CA SER A 71 9.73 -15.79 18.63
C SER A 71 11.01 -15.10 19.07
N ARG A 72 11.23 -15.08 20.40
CA ARG A 72 12.44 -14.61 21.05
C ARG A 72 13.56 -15.63 20.82
N GLY A 73 14.76 -15.14 20.50
CA GLY A 73 15.97 -15.96 20.62
C GLY A 73 17.26 -15.18 20.36
N GLY A 74 18.06 -15.01 21.44
CA GLY A 74 19.52 -14.96 21.34
C GLY A 74 20.17 -13.58 21.23
N GLU A 75 20.70 -13.10 22.35
CA GLU A 75 21.69 -12.02 22.43
C GLU A 75 23.03 -12.43 21.78
N PRO A 76 23.76 -11.53 21.10
CA PRO A 76 25.20 -11.71 20.93
C PRO A 76 26.00 -10.57 21.56
N ALA A 77 27.01 -11.00 22.31
CA ALA A 77 28.11 -10.21 22.82
C ALA A 77 28.91 -9.55 21.69
N GLY A 78 29.44 -8.36 21.98
CA GLY A 78 30.14 -7.52 21.00
C GLY A 78 31.43 -8.12 20.43
N ARG A 79 31.79 -7.65 19.24
CA ARG A 79 33.18 -7.55 18.79
C ARG A 79 33.35 -6.57 17.63
N ASP A 80 34.28 -5.64 17.87
CA ASP A 80 35.21 -4.93 16.98
C ASP A 80 34.86 -4.56 15.54
N LYS A 81 35.04 -3.26 15.27
CA LYS A 81 35.09 -2.63 13.95
C LYS A 81 36.14 -3.32 13.06
N VAL A 82 35.69 -3.90 11.96
CA VAL A 82 36.55 -4.17 10.80
C VAL A 82 35.88 -3.59 9.56
N ARG A 83 36.60 -2.68 8.90
CA ARG A 83 36.26 -2.10 7.58
C ARG A 83 36.76 -3.05 6.50
N PRO A 84 35.93 -3.49 5.53
CA PRO A 84 36.44 -4.09 4.32
C PRO A 84 36.55 -3.03 3.21
N THR A 85 37.78 -2.79 2.78
CA THR A 85 38.07 -2.24 1.46
C THR A 85 38.19 -3.43 0.52
N ALA A 86 37.27 -3.59 -0.43
CA ALA A 86 37.45 -4.49 -1.56
C ALA A 86 36.74 -3.94 -2.79
N THR A 87 37.53 -3.56 -3.79
CA THR A 87 37.06 -3.24 -5.14
C THR A 87 37.01 -4.56 -5.94
N PRO A 88 35.90 -4.92 -6.59
CA PRO A 88 35.89 -6.10 -7.47
C PRO A 88 36.45 -5.79 -8.85
N THR A 89 37.24 -6.73 -9.37
CA THR A 89 37.78 -6.81 -10.74
C THR A 89 36.70 -7.26 -11.74
N PRO A 90 36.82 -6.88 -13.03
CA PRO A 90 35.81 -7.15 -14.04
C PRO A 90 36.03 -8.51 -14.72
N GLU A 91 35.44 -9.57 -14.17
CA GLU A 91 35.46 -10.89 -14.83
C GLU A 91 34.17 -11.71 -14.63
N LEU A 92 33.03 -11.03 -14.39
CA LEU A 92 31.71 -11.67 -14.32
C LEU A 92 30.68 -10.90 -15.17
N LEU A 93 31.02 -10.68 -16.44
CA LEU A 93 30.14 -10.10 -17.46
C LEU A 93 30.12 -10.95 -18.74
N GLY A 94 30.09 -12.27 -18.59
CA GLY A 94 30.02 -13.16 -19.73
C GLY A 94 29.51 -14.53 -19.34
N GLU A 95 28.23 -14.66 -19.05
CA GLU A 95 27.48 -15.90 -19.26
C GLU A 95 25.97 -15.63 -19.16
N LEU A 96 25.45 -14.85 -20.11
CA LEU A 96 24.01 -14.74 -20.41
C LEU A 96 23.84 -14.88 -21.92
N ASP A 97 24.27 -16.02 -22.45
CA ASP A 97 23.86 -16.48 -23.77
C ASP A 97 23.84 -18.00 -23.72
N SER A 98 22.76 -18.61 -24.22
CA SER A 98 22.46 -20.07 -24.26
C SER A 98 21.67 -20.66 -23.08
N LEU A 99 20.34 -20.52 -23.11
CA LEU A 99 19.43 -21.55 -22.56
C LEU A 99 18.67 -22.21 -23.73
N PRO A 100 18.65 -23.55 -23.86
CA PRO A 100 17.92 -24.24 -24.93
C PRO A 100 16.42 -24.36 -24.65
N GLU A 101 15.63 -24.29 -25.73
CA GLU A 101 14.18 -24.48 -25.74
C GLU A 101 13.78 -25.96 -25.61
N GLU A 102 12.79 -26.26 -24.75
CA GLU A 102 12.24 -27.61 -24.53
C GLU A 102 11.29 -28.02 -25.67
N PRO A 103 11.37 -29.27 -26.20
CA PRO A 103 10.46 -29.73 -27.25
C PRO A 103 9.15 -30.30 -26.70
N VAL A 104 8.05 -29.88 -27.32
CA VAL A 104 6.73 -30.51 -27.25
C VAL A 104 6.76 -31.86 -27.97
N GLY A 105 6.40 -32.94 -27.25
CA GLY A 105 6.25 -34.28 -27.81
C GLY A 105 4.92 -34.92 -27.41
N THR A 106 4.02 -35.03 -28.38
CA THR A 106 2.84 -35.92 -28.39
C THR A 106 3.28 -37.34 -28.70
N ASP A 107 2.79 -38.36 -27.98
CA ASP A 107 1.98 -39.44 -28.54
C ASP A 107 1.47 -40.41 -27.44
N ALA A 108 0.31 -40.99 -27.70
CA ALA A 108 -0.39 -41.98 -26.91
C ALA A 108 0.13 -43.40 -27.18
N THR A 109 0.11 -44.28 -26.17
CA THR A 109 -0.25 -45.69 -26.36
C THR A 109 -0.59 -46.37 -25.04
N GLU A 110 -1.68 -47.13 -25.08
CA GLU A 110 -2.31 -47.89 -24.01
C GLU A 110 -1.52 -49.15 -23.62
N VAL A 111 -1.53 -49.53 -22.34
CA VAL A 111 -1.70 -50.93 -21.93
C VAL A 111 -2.57 -50.99 -20.67
N SER A 112 -3.64 -51.76 -20.78
CA SER A 112 -4.64 -52.09 -19.77
C SER A 112 -4.31 -53.47 -19.19
N ASP A 113 -4.40 -53.68 -17.87
CA ASP A 113 -5.11 -54.84 -17.33
C ASP A 113 -5.54 -54.63 -15.87
N GLN A 114 -6.72 -55.15 -15.55
CA GLN A 114 -7.46 -54.92 -14.31
C GLN A 114 -7.23 -56.02 -13.28
N VAL A 115 -7.27 -55.66 -11.99
CA VAL A 115 -7.86 -56.54 -10.95
C VAL A 115 -8.76 -55.70 -10.05
N LEU A 116 -10.05 -56.04 -10.10
CA LEU A 116 -11.16 -55.56 -9.27
C LEU A 116 -11.34 -56.49 -8.06
N VAL A 117 -11.46 -55.99 -6.82
CA VAL A 117 -12.57 -56.26 -5.85
C VAL A 117 -12.49 -55.29 -4.62
N PRO A 118 -13.51 -55.14 -3.75
CA PRO A 118 -14.37 -53.95 -3.68
C PRO A 118 -14.31 -53.12 -2.37
N GLN A 119 -14.98 -51.97 -2.44
CA GLN A 119 -15.09 -50.84 -1.51
C GLN A 119 -15.38 -51.16 -0.03
N LEU A 120 -14.86 -50.32 0.87
CA LEU A 120 -15.63 -49.72 1.98
C LEU A 120 -15.06 -48.34 2.39
N GLY A 121 -15.89 -47.32 2.29
CA GLY A 121 -15.91 -46.20 3.26
C GLY A 121 -14.93 -45.05 3.03
N GLY A 122 -15.48 -43.90 2.63
CA GLY A 122 -14.78 -42.63 2.71
C GLY A 122 -15.15 -41.69 1.59
N GLY A 123 -16.38 -41.21 1.60
CA GLY A 123 -16.74 -40.01 0.84
C GLY A 123 -15.82 -38.87 1.27
N SER A 124 -14.86 -38.55 0.43
CA SER A 124 -14.26 -37.23 0.35
C SER A 124 -14.02 -36.96 -1.13
N THR A 125 -15.13 -36.94 -1.87
CA THR A 125 -15.15 -36.30 -3.18
C THR A 125 -14.97 -34.81 -2.95
N SER A 126 -13.94 -34.27 -3.61
CA SER A 126 -13.71 -32.84 -3.86
C SER A 126 -13.09 -32.07 -2.70
N LEU A 127 -11.75 -32.11 -2.67
CA LEU A 127 -10.95 -30.97 -2.25
C LEU A 127 -11.46 -29.72 -2.97
N GLU A 128 -12.04 -28.79 -2.23
CA GLU A 128 -12.41 -27.44 -2.65
C GLU A 128 -11.22 -26.75 -3.32
N ARG A 129 -11.14 -26.85 -4.65
CA ARG A 129 -10.27 -26.04 -5.49
C ARG A 129 -11.01 -24.73 -5.78
N GLY A 130 -10.70 -23.68 -5.01
CA GLY A 130 -11.17 -22.32 -5.27
C GLY A 130 -11.58 -21.54 -4.01
N GLY A 131 -10.70 -21.45 -3.01
CA GLY A 131 -10.97 -20.63 -1.83
C GLY A 131 -10.88 -19.14 -2.17
N GLY A 132 -11.91 -18.36 -1.84
CA GLY A 132 -11.92 -16.91 -1.97
C GLY A 132 -10.88 -16.20 -1.10
N PRO A 133 -10.94 -14.86 -0.99
CA PRO A 133 -10.00 -14.08 -0.20
C PRO A 133 -9.82 -14.62 1.23
N THR A 134 -8.56 -14.75 1.66
CA THR A 134 -8.24 -15.10 3.04
C THR A 134 -8.56 -13.95 4.00
N ALA A 135 -8.52 -14.18 5.31
CA ALA A 135 -8.68 -13.11 6.29
C ALA A 135 -7.66 -11.97 6.14
N SER A 136 -6.40 -12.30 5.78
CA SER A 136 -5.37 -11.30 5.52
C SER A 136 -5.56 -10.57 4.19
N ASP A 137 -6.19 -11.20 3.20
CA ASP A 137 -6.61 -10.55 1.95
C ASP A 137 -7.73 -9.54 2.20
N LEU A 138 -8.77 -9.96 2.92
CA LEU A 138 -9.86 -9.06 3.33
C LEU A 138 -9.34 -7.89 4.16
N ALA A 139 -8.42 -8.14 5.10
CA ALA A 139 -7.79 -7.10 5.91
C ALA A 139 -6.97 -6.09 5.08
N ALA A 140 -6.40 -6.52 3.95
CA ALA A 140 -5.72 -5.66 2.98
C ALA A 140 -6.68 -5.00 1.97
N GLY A 141 -7.99 -5.19 2.16
CA GLY A 141 -9.05 -4.61 1.35
C GLY A 141 -9.48 -5.45 0.16
N LEU A 142 -8.96 -6.66 -0.08
CA LEU A 142 -9.35 -7.44 -1.26
C LEU A 142 -10.74 -8.06 -1.09
N LEU A 143 -11.65 -7.75 -2.02
CA LEU A 143 -13.00 -8.33 -2.08
C LEU A 143 -13.07 -9.53 -3.03
N SER A 144 -12.15 -9.59 -4.00
CA SER A 144 -11.92 -10.73 -4.89
C SER A 144 -10.41 -10.97 -5.06
N LEU A 145 -10.05 -12.18 -5.48
CA LEU A 145 -8.70 -12.52 -5.95
C LEU A 145 -8.58 -12.42 -7.48
N ASP A 146 -9.64 -12.01 -8.17
CA ASP A 146 -9.61 -11.78 -9.61
C ASP A 146 -8.77 -10.53 -9.92
N VAL A 147 -7.83 -10.68 -10.85
CA VAL A 147 -6.95 -9.59 -11.31
C VAL A 147 -7.31 -9.23 -12.75
N PRO A 148 -8.16 -8.21 -12.97
CA PRO A 148 -8.41 -7.71 -14.31
C PRO A 148 -7.14 -7.04 -14.84
N ARG A 149 -6.79 -7.31 -16.11
CA ARG A 149 -5.65 -6.63 -16.77
C ARG A 149 -5.82 -5.10 -16.80
N SER A 150 -7.07 -4.64 -16.90
CA SER A 150 -7.46 -3.23 -16.95
C SER A 150 -8.78 -3.03 -16.20
N ALA A 151 -8.93 -1.92 -15.49
CA ALA A 151 -10.22 -1.45 -14.99
C ALA A 151 -10.64 -0.16 -15.73
N SER A 152 -11.23 0.82 -15.04
CA SER A 152 -11.78 2.02 -15.70
C SER A 152 -10.73 3.00 -16.25
N GLY A 153 -9.53 3.03 -15.67
CA GLY A 153 -8.54 4.09 -15.87
C GLY A 153 -8.75 5.35 -15.01
N ASP A 154 -9.88 5.48 -14.32
CA ASP A 154 -10.20 6.64 -13.49
C ASP A 154 -9.74 6.43 -12.04
N LEU A 155 -8.99 7.39 -11.49
CA LEU A 155 -8.54 7.35 -10.10
C LEU A 155 -9.55 8.03 -9.17
N VAL A 156 -9.95 7.31 -8.12
CA VAL A 156 -10.84 7.82 -7.08
C VAL A 156 -10.04 8.03 -5.80
N VAL A 157 -10.09 9.25 -5.25
CA VAL A 157 -9.52 9.56 -3.95
C VAL A 157 -10.31 8.84 -2.87
N VAL A 158 -9.62 8.10 -1.99
CA VAL A 158 -10.26 7.41 -0.87
C VAL A 158 -10.61 8.44 0.21
N PRO A 159 -11.89 8.64 0.55
CA PRO A 159 -12.30 9.66 1.51
C PRO A 159 -11.73 9.42 2.92
N GLY A 160 -11.41 10.52 3.62
CA GLY A 160 -10.99 10.52 5.01
C GLY A 160 -9.58 11.06 5.24
N SER A 161 -9.36 11.51 6.47
CA SER A 161 -8.11 12.06 6.97
C SER A 161 -7.64 11.34 8.24
N GLN A 162 -6.33 11.26 8.44
CA GLN A 162 -5.71 10.71 9.65
C GLN A 162 -4.54 11.61 10.04
N ALA A 163 -4.56 12.16 11.26
CA ALA A 163 -3.41 12.90 11.77
C ALA A 163 -2.19 11.97 11.88
N ALA A 164 -0.99 12.52 11.68
CA ALA A 164 0.24 11.80 11.95
C ALA A 164 0.29 11.35 13.42
N PRO A 165 0.96 10.22 13.74
CA PRO A 165 1.22 9.83 15.11
C PRO A 165 1.90 10.97 15.89
N SER A 166 1.56 11.10 17.17
CA SER A 166 2.25 12.04 18.04
C SER A 166 3.73 11.68 18.11
N PRO A 167 4.64 12.65 17.93
CA PRO A 167 6.05 12.38 18.04
C PRO A 167 6.43 11.94 19.45
N ALA A 168 7.54 11.20 19.55
CA ALA A 168 8.15 10.92 20.84
C ALA A 168 8.50 12.24 21.56
N ALA A 169 8.45 12.24 22.89
CA ALA A 169 8.75 13.44 23.66
C ALA A 169 10.17 13.94 23.35
N GLY A 170 10.28 15.22 22.98
CA GLY A 170 11.56 15.84 22.61
C GLY A 170 12.00 15.63 21.16
N THR A 171 11.19 14.99 20.31
CA THR A 171 11.42 14.93 18.86
C THR A 171 10.48 15.88 18.10
N ALA A 172 10.89 16.23 16.88
CA ALA A 172 10.12 17.06 15.97
C ALA A 172 10.25 16.51 14.54
N PRO A 173 9.68 15.33 14.26
CA PRO A 173 9.74 14.71 12.94
C PRO A 173 9.02 15.58 11.91
N GLU A 174 9.49 15.51 10.67
CA GLU A 174 8.78 16.11 9.53
C GLU A 174 7.46 15.37 9.28
N VAL A 175 6.36 16.12 9.15
CA VAL A 175 5.05 15.55 8.81
C VAL A 175 4.92 15.52 7.29
N ARG A 176 4.85 14.31 6.73
CA ARG A 176 4.66 14.05 5.30
C ARG A 176 3.18 13.76 5.03
N THR A 177 2.56 14.47 4.09
CA THR A 177 1.13 14.29 3.79
C THR A 177 0.93 13.27 2.68
N VAL A 178 0.00 12.32 2.88
CA VAL A 178 -0.29 11.22 1.97
C VAL A 178 -1.75 11.26 1.52
N ARG A 179 -1.97 11.28 0.21
CA ARG A 179 -3.28 11.03 -0.42
C ARG A 179 -3.31 9.61 -0.97
N ILE A 180 -4.43 8.91 -0.74
CA ILE A 180 -4.60 7.53 -1.20
C ILE A 180 -5.68 7.50 -2.28
N GLU A 181 -5.39 6.80 -3.37
CA GLU A 181 -6.26 6.68 -4.53
C GLU A 181 -6.34 5.23 -5.00
N VAL A 182 -7.49 4.87 -5.57
CA VAL A 182 -7.76 3.55 -6.13
C VAL A 182 -8.39 3.73 -7.51
N GLU A 183 -7.94 2.95 -8.48
CA GLU A 183 -8.61 2.88 -9.79
C GLU A 183 -10.03 2.33 -9.64
N ALA A 184 -11.02 3.08 -10.16
CA ALA A 184 -12.41 2.63 -10.13
C ALA A 184 -12.58 1.32 -10.91
N GLY A 185 -13.35 0.39 -10.36
CA GLY A 185 -13.62 -0.92 -10.95
C GLY A 185 -12.69 -2.04 -10.47
N LEU A 186 -11.76 -1.77 -9.54
CA LEU A 186 -11.07 -2.82 -8.79
C LEU A 186 -11.96 -3.35 -7.65
N ASP A 187 -11.96 -4.66 -7.44
CA ASP A 187 -12.69 -5.33 -6.35
C ASP A 187 -11.95 -5.19 -5.01
N VAL A 188 -11.92 -3.96 -4.51
CA VAL A 188 -11.21 -3.58 -3.29
C VAL A 188 -12.07 -2.68 -2.38
N ASP A 189 -12.07 -2.98 -1.08
CA ASP A 189 -12.44 -2.02 -0.04
C ASP A 189 -11.33 -0.98 0.08
N ALA A 190 -11.55 0.17 -0.56
CA ALA A 190 -10.60 1.25 -0.59
C ALA A 190 -10.26 1.82 0.80
N GLY A 191 -11.19 1.71 1.77
CA GLY A 191 -10.98 2.16 3.14
C GLY A 191 -9.99 1.26 3.90
N LEU A 192 -10.12 -0.06 3.74
CA LEU A 192 -9.18 -1.03 4.29
C LEU A 192 -7.82 -0.96 3.61
N PHE A 193 -7.77 -0.81 2.28
CA PHE A 193 -6.52 -0.53 1.56
C PHE A 193 -5.83 0.71 2.14
N ALA A 194 -6.56 1.82 2.28
CA ALA A 194 -6.01 3.06 2.83
C ALA A 194 -5.52 2.91 4.28
N TYR A 195 -6.24 2.13 5.10
CA TYR A 195 -5.80 1.80 6.45
C TYR A 195 -4.48 1.01 6.43
N THR A 196 -4.40 -0.03 5.61
CA THR A 196 -3.19 -0.86 5.45
C THR A 196 -1.98 -0.03 5.02
N VAL A 197 -2.13 0.87 4.06
CA VAL A 197 -1.05 1.77 3.63
C VAL A 197 -0.56 2.62 4.80
N MET A 198 -1.47 3.30 5.51
CA MET A 198 -1.09 4.18 6.63
C MET A 198 -0.52 3.41 7.82
N ALA A 199 -1.01 2.20 8.08
CA ALA A 199 -0.48 1.31 9.10
C ALA A 199 0.94 0.86 8.76
N THR A 200 1.23 0.61 7.47
CA THR A 200 2.59 0.27 7.00
C THR A 200 3.54 1.45 7.17
N LEU A 201 3.15 2.64 6.69
CA LEU A 201 4.03 3.81 6.69
C LEU A 201 4.38 4.31 8.09
N ASN A 202 3.46 4.15 9.05
CA ASN A 202 3.66 4.52 10.44
C ASN A 202 3.95 3.33 11.37
N ASP A 203 4.30 2.15 10.81
CA ASP A 203 4.79 1.03 11.60
C ASP A 203 6.11 1.44 12.29
N PRO A 204 6.39 1.00 13.54
CA PRO A 204 7.65 1.28 14.21
C PRO A 204 8.90 0.91 13.41
N ARG A 205 8.80 -0.05 12.47
CA ARG A 205 9.87 -0.48 11.56
C ARG A 205 9.93 0.30 10.25
N GLY A 206 8.94 1.16 10.00
CA GLY A 206 8.77 1.97 8.79
C GLY A 206 9.72 3.18 8.75
N TRP A 207 9.56 4.03 7.73
CA TRP A 207 10.48 5.14 7.46
C TRP A 207 10.65 6.16 8.60
N GLY A 208 9.69 6.21 9.54
CA GLY A 208 9.76 7.08 10.72
C GLY A 208 10.51 6.49 11.93
N ALA A 209 11.05 5.27 11.84
CA ALA A 209 11.67 4.58 12.99
C ALA A 209 12.85 5.35 13.61
N ASP A 210 13.60 6.11 12.79
CA ASP A 210 14.71 6.95 13.24
C ASP A 210 14.27 8.31 13.82
N GLY A 211 12.96 8.57 13.86
CA GLY A 211 12.37 9.81 14.36
C GLY A 211 12.49 11.00 13.40
N SER A 212 12.90 10.78 12.15
CA SER A 212 13.04 11.85 11.15
C SER A 212 11.71 12.30 10.56
N MET A 213 10.74 11.40 10.41
CA MET A 213 9.46 11.69 9.75
C MET A 213 8.28 10.90 10.30
N VAL A 214 7.07 11.39 10.02
CA VAL A 214 5.78 10.73 10.29
C VAL A 214 4.80 11.04 9.16
N PHE A 215 3.83 10.14 8.92
CA PHE A 215 2.89 10.30 7.81
C PHE A 215 1.48 10.64 8.29
N ALA A 216 0.91 11.72 7.74
CA ALA A 216 -0.50 12.10 7.92
C ALA A 216 -1.29 11.82 6.63
N ARG A 217 -2.49 11.26 6.75
CA ARG A 217 -3.39 11.04 5.62
C ARG A 217 -4.32 12.23 5.41
N THR A 218 -4.54 12.60 4.16
CA THR A 218 -5.56 13.57 3.74
C THR A 218 -6.24 13.08 2.45
N ASP A 219 -7.50 13.47 2.25
CA ASP A 219 -8.23 13.30 0.99
C ASP A 219 -8.22 14.59 0.13
N GLY A 220 -7.55 15.65 0.61
CA GLY A 220 -7.23 16.85 -0.16
C GLY A 220 -5.87 16.75 -0.87
N ASP A 221 -5.27 17.89 -1.18
CA ASP A 221 -3.91 17.94 -1.73
C ASP A 221 -2.90 17.39 -0.72
N ALA A 222 -1.96 16.59 -1.22
CA ALA A 222 -0.92 15.94 -0.44
C ALA A 222 0.41 15.99 -1.20
N GLU A 223 1.49 15.90 -0.45
CA GLU A 223 2.84 15.82 -0.99
C GLU A 223 3.10 14.47 -1.68
N LEU A 224 2.63 13.37 -1.08
CA LEU A 224 2.77 12.02 -1.61
C LEU A 224 1.40 11.45 -2.00
N ARG A 225 1.38 10.68 -3.08
CA ARG A 225 0.23 9.86 -3.47
C ARG A 225 0.59 8.39 -3.35
N VAL A 226 -0.35 7.58 -2.88
CA VAL A 226 -0.30 6.12 -2.98
C VAL A 226 -1.49 5.67 -3.80
N VAL A 227 -1.24 5.01 -4.92
CA VAL A 227 -2.24 4.66 -5.93
C VAL A 227 -2.29 3.15 -6.08
N LEU A 228 -3.48 2.54 -5.99
CA LEU A 228 -3.68 1.15 -6.38
C LEU A 228 -4.36 1.09 -7.75
N ALA A 229 -3.73 0.42 -8.72
CA ALA A 229 -4.19 0.42 -10.10
C ALA A 229 -3.97 -0.94 -10.79
N SER A 230 -4.82 -1.23 -11.77
CA SER A 230 -4.71 -2.39 -12.66
C SER A 230 -3.37 -2.38 -13.43
N PRO A 231 -2.84 -3.55 -13.83
CA PRO A 231 -1.60 -3.65 -14.59
C PRO A 231 -1.48 -2.65 -15.75
N ALA A 232 -2.54 -2.50 -16.55
CA ALA A 232 -2.52 -1.60 -17.70
C ALA A 232 -2.49 -0.11 -17.34
N LEU A 233 -3.09 0.30 -16.22
CA LEU A 233 -2.99 1.69 -15.76
C LEU A 233 -1.62 1.96 -15.13
N VAL A 234 -1.05 1.00 -14.40
CA VAL A 234 0.32 1.11 -13.88
C VAL A 234 1.33 1.33 -15.00
N ASP A 235 1.27 0.53 -16.07
CA ASP A 235 2.16 0.69 -17.24
C ASP A 235 2.10 2.10 -17.85
N ARG A 236 0.91 2.73 -17.86
CA ARG A 236 0.74 4.10 -18.37
C ARG A 236 1.27 5.15 -17.40
N MET A 237 1.00 4.99 -16.11
CA MET A 237 1.41 5.96 -15.09
C MET A 237 2.91 5.93 -14.82
N CYS A 238 3.53 4.76 -14.94
CA CYS A 238 4.95 4.56 -14.68
C CYS A 238 5.85 4.88 -15.88
N ALA A 239 5.28 5.13 -17.08
CA ALA A 239 6.06 5.45 -18.25
C ALA A 239 7.00 6.67 -18.01
N PRO A 240 8.27 6.61 -18.45
CA PRO A 240 8.86 5.63 -19.37
C PRO A 240 9.42 4.35 -18.71
N LEU A 241 9.19 4.11 -17.41
CA LEU A 241 9.62 2.87 -16.77
C LEU A 241 8.83 1.68 -17.32
N GLU A 242 9.53 0.60 -17.64
CA GLU A 242 8.92 -0.62 -18.19
C GLU A 242 8.45 -1.55 -17.07
N THR A 243 7.20 -1.37 -16.62
CA THR A 243 6.61 -2.22 -15.58
C THR A 243 6.05 -3.54 -16.11
N VAL A 244 5.88 -3.67 -17.43
CA VAL A 244 5.45 -4.88 -18.17
C VAL A 244 4.23 -5.59 -17.57
N GLY A 245 3.30 -4.82 -17.01
CA GLY A 245 2.09 -5.28 -16.34
C GLY A 245 2.33 -5.96 -14.99
N LYS A 246 3.56 -5.97 -14.48
CA LYS A 246 3.95 -6.75 -13.30
C LYS A 246 4.57 -5.94 -12.18
N LEU A 247 5.26 -4.85 -12.48
CA LEU A 247 5.97 -4.06 -11.47
C LEU A 247 5.12 -2.88 -11.01
N SER A 248 5.44 -2.38 -9.83
CA SER A 248 5.00 -1.09 -9.30
C SER A 248 6.08 -0.03 -9.59
N CYS A 249 5.80 1.24 -9.31
CA CYS A 249 6.81 2.30 -9.39
C CYS A 249 6.57 3.45 -8.41
N GLY A 250 7.64 4.12 -8.00
CA GLY A 250 7.62 5.45 -7.41
C GLY A 250 8.05 6.49 -8.44
N ILE A 251 7.13 7.35 -8.89
CA ILE A 251 7.38 8.37 -9.91
C ILE A 251 6.58 9.64 -9.63
N GLU A 252 7.19 10.81 -9.81
CA GLU A 252 6.51 12.12 -9.73
C GLU A 252 5.61 12.28 -8.49
N GLY A 253 6.13 11.94 -7.31
CA GLY A 253 5.39 12.05 -6.05
C GLY A 253 4.33 10.96 -5.82
N SER A 254 4.28 9.94 -6.67
CA SER A 254 3.26 8.88 -6.64
C SER A 254 3.88 7.49 -6.52
N ALA A 255 3.45 6.73 -5.51
CA ALA A 255 3.72 5.30 -5.36
C ALA A 255 2.57 4.57 -6.03
N VAL A 256 2.81 4.10 -7.24
CA VAL A 256 1.82 3.40 -8.08
C VAL A 256 1.99 1.90 -7.87
N LEU A 257 1.08 1.33 -7.09
CA LEU A 257 1.06 -0.08 -6.72
C LEU A 257 0.26 -0.89 -7.75
N ASN A 258 0.86 -1.94 -8.27
CA ASN A 258 0.23 -2.86 -9.21
C ASN A 258 -0.72 -3.82 -8.48
N TYR A 259 -2.00 -3.79 -8.86
CA TYR A 259 -3.06 -4.60 -8.26
C TYR A 259 -2.78 -6.10 -8.35
N LEU A 260 -2.15 -6.58 -9.43
CA LEU A 260 -1.69 -7.97 -9.54
C LEU A 260 -0.79 -8.35 -8.36
N ARG A 261 0.15 -7.48 -8.03
CA ARG A 261 1.11 -7.71 -6.93
C ARG A 261 0.49 -7.53 -5.57
N TRP A 262 -0.51 -6.67 -5.45
CA TRP A 262 -1.32 -6.57 -4.23
C TRP A 262 -2.08 -7.86 -3.92
N VAL A 263 -2.60 -8.54 -4.96
CA VAL A 263 -3.35 -9.80 -4.84
C VAL A 263 -2.42 -11.01 -4.63
N ASP A 264 -1.43 -11.18 -5.50
CA ASP A 264 -0.68 -12.44 -5.64
C ASP A 264 0.72 -12.43 -5.01
N ALA A 265 1.23 -11.25 -4.61
CA ALA A 265 2.65 -11.04 -4.35
C ALA A 265 3.54 -11.38 -5.56
N SER A 266 4.86 -11.41 -5.35
CA SER A 266 5.80 -11.92 -6.35
C SER A 266 6.06 -13.41 -6.15
N SER A 267 6.21 -14.16 -7.25
CA SER A 267 6.67 -15.55 -7.21
C SER A 267 8.11 -15.69 -6.71
N SER A 268 8.89 -14.60 -6.73
CA SER A 268 10.23 -14.54 -6.15
C SER A 268 10.23 -14.28 -4.64
N TRP A 269 9.08 -13.88 -4.07
CA TRP A 269 8.98 -13.53 -2.66
C TRP A 269 8.76 -14.79 -1.82
N ASP A 270 9.81 -15.23 -1.13
CA ASP A 270 9.76 -16.35 -0.19
C ASP A 270 9.30 -15.90 1.20
N GLY A 271 8.06 -15.41 1.27
CA GLY A 271 7.44 -14.91 2.49
C GLY A 271 5.91 -14.79 2.33
N ASP A 272 5.22 -14.35 3.38
CA ASP A 272 3.77 -14.18 3.29
C ASP A 272 3.35 -12.92 2.51
N LYS A 273 2.10 -12.91 2.04
CA LYS A 273 1.53 -11.79 1.27
C LYS A 273 1.39 -10.49 2.08
N VAL A 274 1.24 -10.57 3.40
CA VAL A 274 1.15 -9.38 4.26
C VAL A 274 2.49 -8.67 4.28
N ALA A 275 3.58 -9.41 4.51
CA ALA A 275 4.93 -8.92 4.41
C ALA A 275 5.21 -8.32 3.01
N TYR A 276 4.79 -9.01 1.94
CA TYR A 276 4.97 -8.46 0.59
C TYR A 276 4.23 -7.13 0.36
N ARG A 277 3.01 -6.98 0.88
CA ARG A 277 2.24 -5.72 0.80
C ARG A 277 2.93 -4.58 1.53
N HIS A 278 3.52 -4.86 2.70
CA HIS A 278 4.35 -3.89 3.41
C HIS A 278 5.57 -3.48 2.60
N TYR A 279 6.28 -4.46 2.03
CA TYR A 279 7.41 -4.23 1.13
C TYR A 279 7.00 -3.30 -0.03
N LEU A 280 5.92 -3.62 -0.72
CA LEU A 280 5.48 -2.88 -1.90
C LEU A 280 5.20 -1.41 -1.56
N VAL A 281 4.46 -1.15 -0.47
CA VAL A 281 4.17 0.22 -0.02
C VAL A 281 5.46 0.95 0.36
N ASN A 282 6.31 0.34 1.18
CA ASN A 282 7.52 0.98 1.68
C ASN A 282 8.55 1.23 0.58
N HIS A 283 8.71 0.29 -0.37
CA HIS A 283 9.64 0.41 -1.48
C HIS A 283 9.26 1.56 -2.41
N GLU A 284 8.00 1.62 -2.86
CA GLU A 284 7.57 2.68 -3.77
C GLU A 284 7.54 4.05 -3.09
N VAL A 285 7.16 4.12 -1.81
CA VAL A 285 7.27 5.38 -1.04
C VAL A 285 8.73 5.76 -0.80
N GLY A 286 9.62 4.78 -0.62
CA GLY A 286 11.06 4.97 -0.53
C GLY A 286 11.62 5.75 -1.73
N HIS A 287 11.18 5.41 -2.94
CA HIS A 287 11.52 6.16 -4.15
C HIS A 287 11.06 7.63 -4.10
N ILE A 288 9.83 7.88 -3.64
CA ILE A 288 9.29 9.25 -3.54
C ILE A 288 10.09 10.11 -2.56
N ILE A 289 10.53 9.52 -1.45
CA ILE A 289 11.28 10.24 -0.41
C ILE A 289 12.81 10.21 -0.65
N GLY A 290 13.25 9.75 -1.82
CA GLY A 290 14.61 9.94 -2.33
C GLY A 290 15.53 8.72 -2.25
N HIS A 291 15.04 7.56 -1.85
CA HIS A 291 15.82 6.33 -1.84
C HIS A 291 15.87 5.68 -3.22
N ARG A 292 17.07 5.27 -3.63
CA ARG A 292 17.31 4.53 -4.88
C ARG A 292 17.38 3.04 -4.59
N HIS A 293 17.32 2.23 -5.65
CA HIS A 293 17.55 0.81 -5.49
C HIS A 293 18.88 0.52 -4.81
N GLU A 294 18.87 -0.49 -3.95
CA GLU A 294 20.02 -1.03 -3.25
C GLU A 294 20.26 -2.49 -3.70
N TYR A 295 21.46 -2.99 -3.45
CA TYR A 295 21.85 -4.35 -3.83
C TYR A 295 21.93 -5.26 -2.62
N CYS A 296 21.58 -6.52 -2.82
CA CYS A 296 21.74 -7.58 -1.83
C CYS A 296 23.20 -7.68 -1.38
N GLY A 297 23.43 -7.73 -0.06
CA GLY A 297 24.76 -7.85 0.54
C GLY A 297 25.40 -9.23 0.36
N GLY A 298 24.60 -10.26 0.13
CA GLY A 298 25.06 -11.63 -0.13
C GLY A 298 23.98 -12.68 0.14
N PRO A 299 24.22 -13.95 -0.25
CA PRO A 299 23.31 -15.04 0.04
C PRO A 299 23.01 -15.18 1.53
N GLY A 300 21.72 -15.29 1.90
CA GLY A 300 21.25 -15.44 3.27
C GLY A 300 21.21 -14.16 4.10
N GLU A 301 21.79 -13.06 3.61
CA GLU A 301 21.68 -11.75 4.26
C GLU A 301 20.25 -11.19 4.14
N VAL A 302 19.88 -10.28 5.03
CA VAL A 302 18.59 -9.56 4.92
C VAL A 302 18.67 -8.59 3.75
N ALA A 303 17.70 -8.67 2.83
CA ALA A 303 17.61 -7.73 1.72
C ALA A 303 17.48 -6.29 2.25
N PRO A 304 18.22 -5.30 1.72
CA PRO A 304 17.83 -3.91 1.89
C PRO A 304 16.40 -3.72 1.37
N LEU A 305 15.56 -2.92 2.05
CA LEU A 305 14.18 -2.67 1.60
C LEU A 305 14.15 -2.20 0.14
N MET A 306 15.11 -1.35 -0.23
CA MET A 306 15.19 -0.78 -1.58
C MET A 306 15.83 -1.73 -2.59
N GLN A 307 16.16 -2.98 -2.23
CA GLN A 307 16.34 -4.01 -3.24
C GLN A 307 15.03 -4.22 -4.00
N GLN A 308 15.10 -4.38 -5.32
CA GLN A 308 13.95 -4.81 -6.10
C GLN A 308 13.65 -6.29 -5.80
N GLN A 309 12.57 -6.55 -5.06
CA GLN A 309 12.16 -7.88 -4.56
C GLN A 309 10.92 -8.43 -5.30
N THR A 310 10.39 -7.71 -6.30
CA THR A 310 9.31 -8.20 -7.19
C THR A 310 9.83 -8.92 -8.45
N GLY A 311 11.12 -8.76 -8.77
CA GLY A 311 11.78 -9.41 -9.92
C GLY A 311 12.63 -10.62 -9.53
N PRO A 312 13.51 -11.10 -10.42
CA PRO A 312 14.54 -12.08 -10.05
C PRO A 312 15.34 -11.56 -8.85
N MET A 313 15.23 -12.26 -7.72
CA MET A 313 15.87 -11.85 -6.47
C MET A 313 17.28 -12.43 -6.39
N ALA A 314 18.25 -11.58 -6.05
CA ALA A 314 19.52 -12.03 -5.49
C ALA A 314 19.24 -12.83 -4.19
N PRO A 315 20.13 -13.75 -3.78
CA PRO A 315 19.85 -14.75 -2.74
C PRO A 315 19.76 -14.19 -1.30
N CYS A 316 19.34 -12.95 -1.12
CA CYS A 316 18.98 -12.39 0.18
C CYS A 316 17.63 -12.95 0.66
N THR A 317 17.43 -12.92 1.97
CA THR A 317 16.14 -13.17 2.60
C THR A 317 15.21 -11.95 2.41
N PRO A 318 13.92 -12.15 2.09
CA PRO A 318 12.99 -11.04 1.85
C PRO A 318 12.83 -10.11 3.06
N ASN A 319 12.75 -8.80 2.81
CA ASN A 319 12.60 -7.79 3.85
C ASN A 319 11.62 -6.69 3.45
N PRO A 320 10.54 -6.47 4.21
CA PRO A 320 9.56 -5.44 3.92
C PRO A 320 9.75 -4.13 4.67
N TRP A 321 10.79 -4.00 5.49
CA TRP A 321 10.98 -2.86 6.39
C TRP A 321 12.31 -2.13 6.18
N PRO A 322 12.33 -0.79 6.24
CA PRO A 322 13.58 -0.02 6.25
C PRO A 322 14.37 -0.23 7.55
N PHE A 323 13.69 -0.45 8.69
CA PHE A 323 14.29 -0.71 9.99
C PHE A 323 13.77 -2.02 10.59
N PRO A 324 14.21 -3.20 10.11
CA PRO A 324 13.62 -4.48 10.52
C PRO A 324 13.88 -4.88 11.98
N GLY A 325 14.81 -4.21 12.69
CA GLY A 325 15.19 -4.51 14.07
C GLY A 325 14.69 -3.53 15.14
N SER A 326 13.83 -2.57 14.78
CA SER A 326 13.28 -1.55 15.69
C SER A 326 12.03 -1.98 16.44
#